data_AF-A0A0E2HEI5-F1
#
_entry.id   AF-A0A0E2HEI5-F1
#
_cell.length_a   1.000
_cell.length_b   1.000
_cell.length_c   1.000
_cell.angle_alpha   90.00
_cell.angle_beta   90.00
_cell.angle_gamma   90.00
#
_symmetry.space_group_name_H-M   'P 1'
#
loop_
_entity.id
_entity.type
_entity.pdbx_description
1 polymer ?
#
loop_
_entity_poly.entity_id
_entity_poly.type
_entity_poly.pdbx_seq_one_letter_code
_entity_poly.pdbx_strand_id
1 'polypeptide(L)' 'MDVNRIQGKIGDKGTFVVHVKYRQNATWQGDVIWVEKKRRQSFRSAMELFHLIDSAFESGSDKEEGGLEEEKL' A
#
# COMPACT_ATOMS: atom_id res chain seq x y z
N MET A 1 19.80 4.51 6.20
CA MET A 1 18.95 3.49 6.85
C MET A 1 18.90 2.29 5.92
N ASP A 2 19.43 1.14 6.35
CA ASP A 2 19.51 -0.07 5.53
C ASP A 2 18.14 -0.74 5.38
N VAL A 3 17.52 -0.53 4.23
CA VAL A 3 16.19 -1.04 3.85
C VAL A 3 16.13 -2.58 3.90
N ASN A 4 17.27 -3.26 3.74
CA ASN A 4 17.39 -4.71 3.75
C ASN A 4 17.11 -5.35 5.13
N ARG A 5 17.19 -4.61 6.25
CA ARG A 5 16.92 -5.18 7.59
C ARG A 5 15.44 -5.50 7.81
N ILE A 6 14.55 -4.90 7.03
CA ILE A 6 13.10 -5.11 7.14
C ILE A 6 12.64 -6.31 6.29
N GLN A 7 13.49 -6.81 5.39
CA GLN A 7 13.16 -7.88 4.42
C GLN A 7 13.06 -9.31 5.01
N GLY A 8 13.16 -9.48 6.33
CA GLY A 8 13.17 -10.81 6.96
C GLY A 8 11.96 -11.13 7.85
N LYS A 9 11.00 -10.20 8.01
CA LYS A 9 9.83 -10.41 8.86
C LYS A 9 8.56 -10.37 8.02
N ILE A 10 8.10 -11.55 7.64
CA ILE A 10 6.78 -11.75 7.05
C ILE A 10 5.78 -11.65 8.21
N GLY A 11 4.85 -10.70 8.12
CA GLY A 11 3.75 -10.61 9.09
C GLY A 11 2.78 -11.76 8.87
N ASP A 12 2.32 -12.39 9.96
CA ASP A 12 1.43 -13.57 9.93
C ASP A 12 0.12 -13.34 9.15
N LYS A 13 -0.37 -12.10 9.13
CA LYS A 13 -1.58 -11.70 8.38
C LYS A 13 -1.28 -11.03 7.03
N GLY A 14 -0.05 -10.60 6.82
CA GLY A 14 0.40 -10.01 5.57
C GLY A 14 1.47 -8.94 5.72
N THR A 15 2.20 -8.69 4.62
CA THR A 15 3.34 -7.77 4.60
C THR A 15 3.11 -6.57 3.69
N PHE A 16 3.08 -5.38 4.28
CA PHE A 16 2.86 -4.11 3.58
C PHE A 16 4.09 -3.21 3.70
N VAL A 17 4.55 -2.67 2.57
CA VAL A 17 5.64 -1.68 2.51
C VAL A 17 5.01 -0.32 2.23
N VAL A 18 5.15 0.61 3.17
CA VAL A 18 4.61 1.97 3.06
C VAL A 18 5.75 2.94 2.70
N HIS A 19 5.64 3.56 1.54
CA HIS A 19 6.51 4.64 1.06
C HIS A 19 5.83 5.98 1.28
N VAL A 20 6.18 6.69 2.36
CA VAL A 20 5.69 8.05 2.61
C VAL A 20 6.48 9.03 1.74
N LYS A 21 5.82 9.64 0.76
CA LYS A 21 6.41 10.64 -0.14
C LYS A 21 6.27 12.06 0.40
N TYR A 22 5.12 12.34 1.01
CA TYR A 22 4.80 13.68 1.50
C TYR A 22 4.14 13.62 2.88
N ARG A 23 4.25 14.75 3.60
CA ARG A 23 3.56 14.99 4.86
C ARG A 23 2.95 16.38 4.85
N GLN A 24 1.88 16.56 4.09
CA GLN A 24 1.12 17.81 4.04
C GLN A 24 -0.15 17.67 4.89
N ASN A 25 -0.64 18.78 5.47
CA ASN A 25 -1.86 18.80 6.29
C ASN A 25 -1.85 17.81 7.47
N ALA A 26 -0.68 17.62 8.08
CA ALA A 26 -0.46 16.65 9.16
C ALA A 26 -0.83 15.18 8.83
N THR A 27 -1.05 14.84 7.56
CA THR A 27 -1.35 13.48 7.11
C THR A 27 -0.21 12.91 6.27
N TRP A 28 -0.12 11.59 6.17
CA TRP A 28 0.85 10.92 5.31
C TRP A 28 0.26 10.72 3.91
N GLN A 29 1.07 10.96 2.89
CA GLN A 29 0.72 10.66 1.49
C GLN A 29 1.86 9.90 0.83
N GLY A 30 1.53 8.95 -0.04
CA GLY A 30 2.53 8.12 -0.68
C GLY A 30 1.95 6.86 -1.30
N ASP A 31 2.73 5.79 -1.31
CA ASP A 31 2.35 4.51 -1.89
C ASP A 31 2.50 3.39 -0.88
N VAL A 32 1.56 2.45 -0.88
CA VAL A 32 1.65 1.19 -0.15
C VAL A 32 1.77 0.04 -1.13
N ILE A 33 2.69 -0.88 -0.87
CA ILE A 33 2.91 -2.09 -1.66
C ILE A 33 2.57 -3.28 -0.78
N TRP A 34 1.58 -4.05 -1.20
CA TRP A 34 1.32 -5.36 -0.62
C TRP A 34 2.25 -6.38 -1.26
N VAL A 35 3.19 -6.91 -0.48
CA VAL A 35 4.26 -7.79 -0.99
C VAL A 35 3.70 -9.11 -1.51
N GLU A 36 2.69 -9.68 -0.85
CA GLU A 36 2.12 -10.98 -1.24
C GLU A 36 1.35 -10.92 -2.56
N LYS A 37 0.44 -9.94 -2.72
CA LYS A 37 -0.29 -9.74 -3.98
C LYS A 37 0.50 -8.93 -5.02
N LYS A 38 1.74 -8.51 -4.72
CA LYS A 38 2.57 -7.57 -5.51
C LYS A 38 1.79 -6.35 -6.01
N ARG A 39 0.80 -5.89 -5.24
CA ARG A 39 -0.09 -4.78 -5.62
C ARG A 39 0.42 -3.49 -5.00
N ARG A 40 0.62 -2.46 -5.83
CA ARG A 40 0.93 -1.10 -5.39
C ARG A 40 -0.33 -0.24 -5.44
N GLN A 41 -0.62 0.47 -4.36
CA GLN A 41 -1.74 1.41 -4.26
C GLN A 41 -1.25 2.73 -3.68
N SER A 42 -1.68 3.84 -4.25
CA SER A 42 -1.36 5.17 -3.73
C SER A 42 -2.39 5.57 -2.66
N PHE A 43 -1.94 6.30 -1.65
CA PHE A 43 -2.78 6.87 -0.60
C PHE A 43 -2.49 8.36 -0.46
N ARG A 44 -3.55 9.14 -0.29
CA ARG A 44 -3.56 10.60 -0.14
C ARG A 44 -3.81 11.03 1.30
N SER A 45 -4.06 10.08 2.20
CA SER A 45 -4.14 10.32 3.63
C SER A 45 -3.80 9.07 4.43
N ALA A 46 -3.46 9.24 5.71
CA ALA A 46 -3.30 8.14 6.64
C ALA A 46 -4.59 7.29 6.76
N MET A 47 -5.77 7.90 6.60
CA MET A 47 -7.03 7.15 6.69
C MET A 47 -7.27 6.27 5.46
N GLU A 48 -6.91 6.75 4.27
CA GLU A 48 -6.91 5.93 3.05
C GLU A 48 -5.93 4.75 3.18
N LEU A 49 -4.75 4.95 3.79
CA LEU A 49 -3.82 3.86 4.04
C LEU A 49 -4.45 2.74 4.88
N PHE A 50 -5.13 3.08 5.98
CA PHE A 50 -5.84 2.09 6.79
C PHE A 50 -6.95 1.41 5.99
N HIS A 51 -7.73 2.16 5.21
CA HIS A 51 -8.77 1.59 4.35
C HIS A 51 -8.22 0.58 3.33
N LEU A 52 -7.04 0.86 2.75
CA LEU A 52 -6.37 -0.04 1.80
C LEU A 52 -5.88 -1.32 2.48
N ILE A 53 -5.41 -1.21 3.74
CA ILE A 53 -4.98 -2.35 4.55
C ILE A 53 -6.19 -3.19 4.99
N ASP A 54 -7.27 -2.55 5.45
CA ASP A 54 -8.51 -3.23 5.84
C ASP A 54 -9.16 -3.92 4.63
N SER A 55 -9.19 -3.26 3.48
CA SER A 55 -9.64 -3.85 2.21
C SER A 55 -8.76 -5.03 1.79
N ALA A 56 -7.45 -4.98 2.05
CA ALA A 56 -6.57 -6.10 1.78
C ALA A 56 -6.92 -7.33 2.64
N PHE A 57 -7.27 -7.13 3.92
CA PHE A 57 -7.73 -8.19 4.81
C PHE A 57 -9.12 -8.74 4.46
N GLU A 58 -10.04 -7.90 3.99
CA GLU A 58 -11.37 -8.34 3.53
C GLU A 58 -11.34 -8.99 2.13
N SER A 59 -10.37 -8.62 1.27
CA SER A 59 -10.20 -9.17 -0.09
C SER A 59 -9.68 -10.62 -0.16
N GLY A 60 -9.82 -11.39 0.91
CA GLY A 60 -9.83 -12.86 0.84
C GLY A 60 -11.04 -13.40 0.07
N SER A 61 -12.03 -12.55 -0.23
CA SER A 61 -13.04 -12.77 -1.27
C SER A 61 -12.76 -11.88 -2.47
N ASP A 62 -12.53 -12.50 -3.62
CA ASP A 62 -12.16 -11.91 -4.90
C ASP A 62 -12.96 -10.65 -5.28
N LYS A 63 -12.25 -9.53 -5.48
CA LYS A 63 -12.65 -8.46 -6.39
C LYS A 63 -11.43 -7.97 -7.15
N GLU A 64 -11.18 -8.62 -8.29
CA GLU A 64 -10.56 -7.97 -9.43
C GLU A 64 -11.52 -6.88 -9.92
N GLU A 65 -11.10 -5.62 -9.89
CA GLU A 65 -11.71 -4.58 -10.70
C GLU A 65 -10.71 -3.43 -10.91
N GLY A 66 -10.37 -3.24 -12.19
CA GLY A 66 -10.34 -1.92 -12.83
C GLY A 66 -9.06 -1.11 -12.70
N GLY A 67 -8.40 -0.89 -13.85
CA GLY A 67 -7.20 -0.07 -13.96
C GLY A 67 -7.46 1.44 -13.91
N LEU A 68 -6.36 2.20 -13.93
CA LEU A 68 -6.32 3.56 -14.45
C LEU A 68 -5.00 3.70 -15.22
N GLU A 69 -5.19 4.05 -16.49
CA GLU A 69 -4.22 4.30 -17.53
C GLU A 69 -3.30 5.48 -17.14
N GLU A 70 -2.02 5.38 -17.49
CA GLU A 70 -1.23 6.57 -17.80
C GLU A 70 -0.73 6.44 -19.24
N GLU A 71 -1.62 6.68 -20.20
CA GLU A 71 -1.26 7.46 -21.37
C GLU A 71 -1.24 8.93 -20.95
N LYS A 72 -0.09 9.62 -21.06
CA LYS A 72 0.10 10.74 -22.00
C LYS A 72 1.46 11.44 -21.82
N LEU A 73 2.19 11.45 -22.94
CA LEU A 73 3.31 12.28 -23.39
C LEU A 73 4.75 11.82 -23.08
#